data_AF-A0AAR5PUZ9-F1
#
_entry.id   AF-A0AAR5PUZ9-F1
#
_cell.length_a   1.000
_cell.length_b   1.000
_cell.length_c   1.000
_cell.angle_alpha   90.00
_cell.angle_beta   90.00
_cell.angle_gamma   90.00
#
_symmetry.space_group_name_H-M   'P 1'
#
loop_
_entity.id
_entity.type
_entity.pdbx_description
1 polymer ?
#
loop_
_entity_poly.entity_id
_entity_poly.type
_entity_poly.pdbx_seq_one_letter_code
_entity_poly.pdbx_strand_id
1 'polypeptide(L)'
;MVIYPKDRAFVGNISINILSTSQKKYKNFFLAILLISALIVGSLPFINFSSIESKKFHKIKLDIVNHPPIVNVKRSANVENPRNAECTHWDCFNIYHCGHIGHDRITVYVYPLEKYVDENGVPAVESVSNEYYSLVKSIVESKYYTANPEEACLFVPFLDTLNEDRIDLNLTSVVLNQLPS
;
A
#
# COMPACT_ATOMS: atom_id res chain seq x y z
N MET A 1 24.51 -53.89 81.36
CA MET A 1 23.37 -54.14 80.44
C MET A 1 23.28 -52.89 79.55
N VAL A 2 23.61 -52.83 78.26
CA VAL A 2 23.87 -53.76 77.13
C VAL A 2 24.93 -53.06 76.24
N ILE A 3 26.12 -53.64 75.99
CA ILE A 3 26.62 -54.27 74.74
C ILE A 3 26.34 -53.48 73.41
N TYR A 4 27.43 -53.05 72.73
CA TYR A 4 27.62 -52.48 71.35
C TYR A 4 27.00 -53.35 70.21
N PRO A 5 26.87 -52.98 68.88
CA PRO A 5 27.85 -52.20 68.07
C PRO A 5 27.38 -51.42 66.77
N LYS A 6 28.38 -50.77 66.11
CA LYS A 6 28.72 -50.76 64.66
C LYS A 6 28.05 -49.85 63.59
N ASP A 7 28.97 -49.30 62.76
CA ASP A 7 28.89 -48.98 61.31
C ASP A 7 28.04 -47.76 60.88
N ARG A 8 28.29 -47.01 59.81
CA ARG A 8 29.38 -46.73 58.84
C ARG A 8 28.83 -45.58 57.95
N ALA A 9 29.72 -44.80 57.34
CA ALA A 9 29.48 -43.56 56.57
C ALA A 9 28.42 -43.60 55.42
N PHE A 10 27.74 -42.46 55.17
CA PHE A 10 27.30 -41.91 53.87
C PHE A 10 26.60 -40.54 54.15
N VAL A 11 26.91 -39.39 53.54
CA VAL A 11 26.49 -38.90 52.21
C VAL A 11 27.05 -37.47 52.06
N GLY A 12 27.51 -37.07 50.87
CA GLY A 12 27.57 -35.64 50.56
C GLY A 12 28.40 -35.15 49.37
N ASN A 13 28.54 -35.93 48.28
CA ASN A 13 29.17 -35.47 47.03
C ASN A 13 28.14 -35.40 45.89
N ILE A 14 27.06 -34.63 46.08
CA ILE A 14 26.05 -34.39 45.04
C ILE A 14 25.59 -32.94 45.17
N SER A 15 26.33 -31.96 44.62
CA SER A 15 25.79 -30.61 44.36
C SER A 15 26.67 -29.67 43.50
N ILE A 16 27.90 -30.03 43.10
CA ILE A 16 28.77 -29.10 42.35
C ILE A 16 28.68 -29.30 40.81
N ASN A 17 28.32 -30.50 40.34
CA ASN A 17 28.32 -30.80 38.89
C ASN A 17 27.07 -30.34 38.14
N ILE A 18 25.95 -30.02 38.81
CA ILE A 18 24.67 -29.66 38.18
C ILE A 18 24.62 -28.17 37.80
N LEU A 19 25.19 -27.29 38.63
CA LEU A 19 25.27 -25.85 38.36
C LEU A 19 26.22 -25.53 37.19
N SER A 20 27.33 -26.26 37.06
CA SER A 20 28.30 -26.02 35.96
C SER A 20 27.85 -26.59 34.61
N THR A 21 27.07 -27.68 34.59
CA THR A 21 26.51 -28.23 33.34
C THR A 21 25.37 -27.39 32.80
N SER A 22 24.50 -26.81 33.66
CA SER A 22 23.41 -25.93 33.24
C SER A 22 23.93 -24.63 32.58
N GLN A 23 24.94 -24.00 33.19
CA GLN A 23 25.63 -22.82 32.65
C GLN A 23 26.35 -23.13 31.32
N LYS A 24 27.02 -24.29 31.20
CA LYS A 24 27.67 -24.72 29.95
C LYS A 24 26.65 -25.01 28.84
N LYS A 25 25.49 -25.59 29.16
CA LYS A 25 24.42 -25.86 28.19
C LYS A 25 23.84 -24.55 27.62
N TYR A 26 23.55 -23.57 28.48
CA TYR A 26 23.01 -22.28 28.05
C TYR A 26 24.04 -21.45 27.26
N LYS A 27 25.33 -21.53 27.63
CA LYS A 27 26.43 -20.92 26.88
C LYS A 27 26.54 -21.49 25.46
N ASN A 28 26.44 -22.82 25.32
CA ASN A 28 26.48 -23.48 24.01
C ASN A 28 25.24 -23.15 23.17
N PHE A 29 24.07 -23.02 23.80
CA PHE A 29 22.84 -22.59 23.14
C PHE A 29 22.95 -21.15 22.59
N PHE A 30 23.43 -20.21 23.40
CA PHE A 30 23.66 -18.82 22.94
C PHE A 30 24.74 -18.73 21.86
N LEU A 31 25.83 -19.49 21.99
CA LEU A 31 26.87 -19.58 20.94
C LEU A 31 26.30 -20.12 19.62
N ALA A 32 25.43 -21.14 19.68
CA ALA A 32 24.77 -21.67 18.49
C ALA A 32 23.86 -20.63 17.82
N ILE A 33 23.07 -19.89 18.60
CA ILE A 33 22.23 -18.80 18.06
C ILE A 33 23.08 -17.71 17.41
N LEU A 34 24.18 -17.32 18.06
CA LEU A 34 25.06 -16.27 17.56
C LEU A 34 25.71 -16.70 16.23
N LEU A 35 26.16 -17.95 16.12
CA LEU A 35 26.68 -18.52 14.88
C LEU A 35 25.62 -18.59 13.77
N ILE A 36 24.39 -19.01 14.09
CA ILE A 36 23.28 -19.05 13.12
C ILE A 36 22.96 -17.62 12.64
N SER A 37 22.88 -16.65 13.54
CA SER A 37 22.65 -15.25 13.17
C SER A 37 23.77 -14.68 12.29
N ALA A 38 25.03 -15.03 12.56
CA ALA A 38 26.17 -14.61 11.76
C ALA A 38 26.17 -15.26 10.37
N LEU A 39 25.72 -16.51 10.24
CA LEU A 39 25.55 -17.18 8.94
C LEU A 39 24.39 -16.58 8.13
N ILE A 40 23.29 -16.23 8.78
CA ILE A 40 22.16 -15.52 8.13
C ILE A 40 22.65 -14.15 7.64
N VAL A 41 23.26 -13.34 8.50
CA VAL A 41 23.76 -12.00 8.12
C VAL A 41 24.87 -12.08 7.08
N GLY A 42 25.77 -13.06 7.20
CA GLY A 42 26.86 -13.30 6.24
C GLY A 42 26.38 -13.82 4.89
N SER A 43 25.19 -14.44 4.82
CA SER A 43 24.58 -14.88 3.56
C SER A 43 23.70 -13.81 2.90
N LEU A 44 23.20 -12.81 3.64
CA LEU A 44 22.48 -11.65 3.09
C LEU A 44 23.16 -10.97 1.88
N PRO A 45 24.49 -10.72 1.85
CA PRO A 45 25.14 -10.14 0.67
C PRO A 45 25.27 -11.09 -0.52
N PHE A 46 25.10 -12.40 -0.33
CA PHE A 46 25.12 -13.40 -1.41
C PHE A 46 23.73 -13.64 -2.00
N ILE A 47 22.66 -13.23 -1.30
CA ILE A 47 21.35 -13.12 -1.90
C ILE A 47 21.47 -11.94 -2.87
N ASN A 48 21.56 -12.24 -4.17
CA ASN A 48 21.36 -11.25 -5.21
C ASN A 48 19.99 -10.62 -4.97
N PHE A 49 19.97 -9.51 -4.23
CA PHE A 49 18.82 -8.62 -4.14
C PHE A 49 18.78 -7.91 -5.49
N SER A 50 18.38 -8.66 -6.51
CA SER A 50 18.09 -8.17 -7.84
C SER A 50 17.07 -7.07 -7.65
N SER A 51 17.59 -5.84 -7.72
CA SER A 51 16.89 -4.56 -7.85
C SER A 51 15.38 -4.69 -7.76
N ILE A 52 14.79 -4.32 -6.61
CA ILE A 52 13.40 -3.88 -6.62
C ILE A 52 13.35 -2.75 -7.65
N GLU A 53 12.77 -3.05 -8.80
CA GLU A 53 12.56 -2.09 -9.87
C GLU A 53 11.59 -1.04 -9.33
N SER A 54 12.13 0.06 -8.79
CA SER A 54 11.29 1.16 -8.35
C SER A 54 10.61 1.71 -9.60
N LYS A 55 9.33 1.36 -9.81
CA LYS A 55 8.51 1.97 -10.85
C LYS A 55 8.63 3.49 -10.72
N LYS A 56 9.23 4.16 -11.70
CA LYS A 56 9.46 5.60 -11.65
C LYS A 56 8.19 6.32 -12.09
N PHE A 57 7.38 6.73 -11.13
CA PHE A 57 6.19 7.54 -11.39
C PHE A 57 6.57 8.98 -11.70
N HIS A 58 5.91 9.57 -12.70
CA HIS A 58 6.19 10.94 -13.15
C HIS A 58 5.01 11.85 -12.80
N LYS A 59 5.31 13.08 -12.37
CA LYS A 59 4.31 14.10 -12.12
C LYS A 59 3.52 14.40 -13.40
N ILE A 60 2.20 14.53 -13.27
CA ILE A 60 1.31 14.91 -14.37
C ILE A 60 1.71 16.27 -14.91
N LYS A 61 1.75 16.38 -16.25
CA LYS A 61 1.94 17.65 -16.93
C LYS A 61 0.59 18.23 -17.32
N LEU A 62 0.28 19.43 -16.82
CA LEU A 62 -1.01 20.11 -16.99
C LEU A 62 -1.10 20.96 -18.27
N ASP A 63 -0.10 20.89 -19.14
CA ASP A 63 -0.04 21.58 -20.44
C ASP A 63 -0.75 20.81 -21.57
N ILE A 64 -1.13 19.55 -21.33
CA ILE A 64 -1.74 18.63 -22.30
C ILE A 64 -3.23 18.96 -22.59
N VAL A 65 -3.82 19.94 -21.88
CA VAL A 65 -5.26 20.27 -21.96
C VAL A 65 -5.77 20.50 -23.39
N ASN A 66 -4.91 20.99 -24.29
CA ASN A 66 -5.31 21.32 -25.65
C ASN A 66 -5.42 20.09 -26.59
N HIS A 67 -4.69 19.00 -26.30
CA HIS A 67 -4.66 17.81 -27.16
C HIS A 67 -4.57 16.52 -26.31
N PRO A 68 -5.61 16.22 -25.52
CA PRO A 68 -5.63 15.00 -24.72
C PRO A 68 -5.68 13.75 -25.60
N PRO A 69 -5.00 12.66 -25.19
CA PRO A 69 -5.15 11.37 -25.85
C PRO A 69 -6.62 10.91 -25.80
N ILE A 70 -7.10 10.33 -26.90
CA ILE A 70 -8.48 9.87 -27.03
C ILE A 70 -8.56 8.41 -26.56
N VAL A 71 -9.55 8.11 -25.71
CA VAL A 71 -9.85 6.77 -25.23
C VAL A 71 -11.26 6.40 -25.63
N ASN A 72 -11.42 5.32 -26.39
CA ASN A 72 -12.72 4.84 -26.83
C ASN A 72 -13.35 3.96 -25.75
N VAL A 73 -14.58 4.29 -25.37
CA VAL A 73 -15.30 3.62 -24.29
C VAL A 73 -16.59 3.04 -24.84
N LYS A 74 -16.78 1.73 -24.61
CA LYS A 74 -17.98 1.03 -25.04
C LYS A 74 -19.13 1.30 -24.06
N ARG A 75 -20.19 1.96 -24.52
CA ARG A 75 -21.38 2.28 -23.70
C ARG A 75 -22.07 1.03 -23.14
N SER A 76 -21.94 -0.12 -23.82
CA SER A 76 -22.51 -1.40 -23.39
C SER A 76 -21.61 -2.22 -22.46
N ALA A 77 -20.48 -1.68 -21.97
CA ALA A 77 -19.74 -2.35 -20.91
C ALA A 77 -20.70 -2.46 -19.71
N ASN A 78 -20.91 -3.67 -19.17
CA ASN A 78 -21.83 -3.89 -18.06
C ASN A 78 -21.39 -3.03 -16.86
N VAL A 79 -22.03 -1.87 -16.67
CA VAL A 79 -21.84 -1.01 -15.50
C VAL A 79 -22.85 -1.44 -14.46
N GLU A 80 -22.56 -2.56 -13.81
CA GLU A 80 -23.30 -2.96 -12.63
C GLU A 80 -22.31 -3.49 -11.61
N ASN A 81 -21.68 -2.57 -10.89
CA ASN A 81 -21.65 -2.77 -9.45
C ASN A 81 -22.67 -1.76 -8.89
N PRO A 82 -23.89 -2.19 -8.50
CA PRO A 82 -24.86 -1.28 -7.94
C PRO A 82 -24.21 -0.54 -6.77
N ARG A 83 -24.28 0.79 -6.79
CA ARG A 83 -23.78 1.59 -5.67
C ARG A 83 -24.48 1.10 -4.42
N ASN A 84 -23.71 0.67 -3.42
CA ASN A 84 -24.30 0.25 -2.16
C ASN A 84 -25.03 1.45 -1.54
N ALA A 85 -26.36 1.44 -1.59
CA ALA A 85 -27.17 2.53 -1.07
C ALA A 85 -27.12 2.61 0.47
N GLU A 86 -26.66 1.54 1.13
CA GLU A 86 -26.52 1.44 2.57
C GLU A 86 -25.08 1.71 3.05
N CYS A 87 -24.13 1.98 2.16
CA CYS A 87 -22.76 2.25 2.60
C CYS A 87 -22.69 3.58 3.35
N THR A 88 -21.94 3.60 4.45
CA THR A 88 -21.63 4.83 5.19
C THR A 88 -20.34 5.46 4.65
N HIS A 89 -19.99 6.66 5.10
CA HIS A 89 -18.70 7.26 4.78
C HIS A 89 -17.50 6.33 5.06
N TRP A 90 -17.62 5.41 6.03
CA TRP A 90 -16.57 4.45 6.37
C TRP A 90 -16.51 3.23 5.44
N ASP A 91 -17.63 2.87 4.81
CA ASP A 91 -17.76 1.68 3.96
C ASP A 91 -17.65 2.03 2.47
N CYS A 92 -18.16 3.20 2.07
CA CYS A 92 -18.01 3.68 0.69
C CYS A 92 -16.59 4.18 0.42
N PHE A 93 -15.89 4.65 1.46
CA PHE A 93 -14.55 5.21 1.36
C PHE A 93 -13.61 4.51 2.34
N ASN A 94 -12.62 3.79 1.80
CA ASN A 94 -11.64 3.09 2.61
C ASN A 94 -10.55 4.05 3.12
N ILE A 95 -10.83 4.71 4.25
CA ILE A 95 -9.91 5.63 4.91
C ILE A 95 -8.61 4.95 5.40
N TYR A 96 -8.55 3.62 5.50
CA TYR A 96 -7.35 2.92 5.96
C TYR A 96 -6.19 2.95 4.95
N HIS A 97 -6.46 3.30 3.69
CA HIS A 97 -5.40 3.63 2.72
C HIS A 97 -4.70 4.96 3.09
N CYS A 98 -5.33 5.79 3.90
CA CYS A 98 -4.80 7.08 4.34
C CYS A 98 -3.95 6.88 5.60
N GLY A 99 -2.66 7.22 5.53
CA GLY A 99 -1.73 7.17 6.68
C GLY A 99 -0.85 5.93 6.79
N HIS A 100 -0.96 4.97 5.86
CA HIS A 100 -0.15 3.73 5.88
C HIS A 100 1.36 3.95 5.67
N ILE A 101 1.74 5.11 5.16
CA ILE A 101 3.12 5.40 4.67
C ILE A 101 3.89 6.29 5.65
N GLY A 102 3.40 6.42 6.89
CA GLY A 102 4.07 7.23 7.92
C GLY A 102 4.05 8.74 7.64
N HIS A 103 3.16 9.18 6.76
CA HIS A 103 2.89 10.59 6.52
C HIS A 103 1.59 10.97 7.23
N ASP A 104 1.64 11.96 8.12
CA ASP A 104 0.47 12.53 8.82
C ASP A 104 -0.42 13.39 7.89
N ARG A 105 -0.50 13.03 6.60
CA ARG A 105 -1.25 13.79 5.59
C ARG A 105 -1.91 12.86 4.59
N ILE A 106 -3.00 13.35 4.03
CA ILE A 106 -3.67 12.76 2.87
C ILE A 106 -2.77 12.91 1.65
N THR A 107 -2.71 11.86 0.84
CA THR A 107 -2.04 11.84 -0.47
C THR A 107 -3.08 11.72 -1.56
N VAL A 108 -2.93 12.51 -2.62
CA VAL A 108 -3.90 12.60 -3.71
C VAL A 108 -3.19 12.26 -5.01
N TYR A 109 -3.65 11.22 -5.67
CA TYR A 109 -3.28 10.91 -7.04
C TYR A 109 -4.34 11.49 -7.98
N VAL A 110 -3.87 12.11 -9.06
CA VAL A 110 -4.73 12.63 -10.12
C VAL A 110 -4.52 11.70 -11.32
N TYR A 111 -5.57 11.29 -12.00
CA TYR A 111 -5.40 10.54 -13.25
C TYR A 111 -4.90 11.47 -14.36
N PRO A 112 -4.09 10.96 -15.31
CA PRO A 112 -3.76 11.71 -16.51
C PRO A 112 -5.01 12.20 -17.25
N LEU A 113 -4.90 13.35 -17.91
CA LEU A 113 -5.99 13.85 -18.73
C LEU A 113 -6.15 12.97 -19.98
N GLU A 114 -7.36 12.45 -20.18
CA GLU A 114 -7.77 11.68 -21.35
C GLU A 114 -9.13 12.19 -21.84
N LYS A 115 -9.36 12.11 -23.15
CA LYS A 115 -10.66 12.41 -23.76
C LYS A 115 -11.40 11.12 -24.02
N TYR A 116 -12.34 10.78 -23.15
CA TYR A 116 -13.19 9.61 -23.31
C TYR A 116 -14.32 9.88 -24.29
N VAL A 117 -14.46 9.03 -25.31
CA VAL A 117 -15.50 9.12 -26.34
C VAL A 117 -16.18 7.77 -26.54
N ASP A 118 -17.45 7.77 -26.95
CA ASP A 118 -18.16 6.55 -27.35
C ASP A 118 -17.77 6.09 -28.76
N GLU A 119 -18.39 4.98 -29.20
CA GLU A 119 -18.18 4.40 -30.53
C GLU A 119 -18.50 5.35 -31.70
N ASN A 120 -19.30 6.39 -31.46
CA ASN A 120 -19.67 7.42 -32.43
C ASN A 120 -18.82 8.70 -32.31
N GLY A 121 -17.85 8.72 -31.40
CA GLY A 121 -17.02 9.89 -31.13
C GLY A 121 -17.67 10.94 -30.23
N VAL A 122 -18.80 10.62 -29.59
CA VAL A 122 -19.46 11.53 -28.63
C VAL A 122 -18.68 11.49 -27.30
N PRO A 123 -18.21 12.64 -26.78
CA PRO A 123 -17.42 12.66 -25.56
C PRO A 123 -18.25 12.42 -24.30
N ALA A 124 -17.64 11.84 -23.27
CA ALA A 124 -18.26 11.68 -21.94
C ALA A 124 -18.49 13.03 -21.25
N VAL A 125 -17.57 13.97 -21.46
CA VAL A 125 -17.62 15.35 -20.99
C VAL A 125 -17.19 16.26 -22.14
N GLU A 126 -17.96 17.32 -22.42
CA GLU A 126 -17.76 18.17 -23.60
C GLU A 126 -16.37 18.81 -23.67
N SER A 127 -15.95 19.48 -22.58
CA SER A 127 -14.63 20.06 -22.42
C SER A 127 -14.35 20.42 -20.97
N VAL A 128 -13.07 20.43 -20.62
CA VAL A 128 -12.59 20.84 -19.29
C VAL A 128 -12.78 22.34 -19.11
N SER A 129 -13.49 22.74 -18.05
CA SER A 129 -13.64 24.13 -17.65
C SER A 129 -12.39 24.69 -16.97
N ASN A 130 -12.26 26.02 -16.92
CA ASN A 130 -11.16 26.69 -16.22
C ASN A 130 -11.24 26.47 -14.71
N GLU A 131 -12.45 26.34 -14.19
CA GLU A 131 -12.76 26.07 -12.79
C GLU A 131 -12.22 24.70 -12.39
N TYR A 132 -12.55 23.67 -13.17
CA TYR A 132 -12.06 22.32 -12.93
C TYR A 132 -10.54 22.23 -13.08
N TYR A 133 -9.99 22.86 -14.13
CA TYR A 133 -8.54 22.95 -14.31
C TYR A 133 -7.84 23.59 -13.10
N SER A 134 -8.41 24.67 -12.55
CA SER A 134 -7.86 25.36 -11.38
C SER A 134 -7.89 24.49 -10.13
N LEU A 135 -8.94 23.67 -9.95
CA LEU A 135 -9.01 22.69 -8.87
C LEU A 135 -7.90 21.64 -8.99
N VAL A 136 -7.78 21.00 -10.15
CA VAL A 136 -6.75 19.97 -10.37
C VAL A 136 -5.35 20.56 -10.24
N LYS A 137 -5.11 21.75 -10.80
CA LYS A 137 -3.84 22.45 -10.66
C LYS A 137 -3.48 22.70 -9.20
N SER A 138 -4.44 23.17 -8.40
CA SER A 138 -4.23 23.40 -6.97
C SER A 138 -3.84 22.12 -6.23
N ILE A 139 -4.43 20.98 -6.60
CA ILE A 139 -4.06 19.66 -6.04
C ILE A 139 -2.62 19.33 -6.42
N VAL A 140 -2.30 19.34 -7.71
CA VAL A 140 -0.99 18.95 -8.28
C VAL A 140 0.16 19.85 -7.81
N GLU A 141 -0.11 21.11 -7.48
CA GLU A 141 0.87 22.06 -6.94
C GLU A 141 0.99 21.99 -5.40
N SER A 142 0.08 21.30 -4.72
CA SER A 142 0.10 21.17 -3.26
C SER A 142 1.06 20.09 -2.75
N LYS A 143 1.33 20.12 -1.43
CA LYS A 143 2.05 19.06 -0.71
C LYS A 143 1.30 17.72 -0.61
N TYR A 144 0.02 17.71 -0.98
CA TYR A 144 -0.84 16.53 -0.88
C TYR A 144 -0.75 15.67 -2.15
N TYR A 145 -0.23 16.19 -3.27
CA TYR A 145 -0.09 15.42 -4.51
C TYR A 145 0.96 14.31 -4.39
N THR A 146 0.63 13.13 -4.93
CA THR A 146 1.60 12.06 -5.22
C THR A 146 1.50 11.63 -6.69
N ALA A 147 2.65 11.33 -7.30
CA ALA A 147 2.69 10.71 -8.62
C ALA A 147 2.52 9.19 -8.54
N ASN A 148 2.70 8.58 -7.35
CA ASN A 148 2.60 7.16 -7.13
C ASN A 148 1.18 6.79 -6.66
N PRO A 149 0.35 6.09 -7.46
CA PRO A 149 -0.99 5.69 -7.06
C PRO A 149 -0.98 4.75 -5.84
N GLU A 150 0.07 3.94 -5.66
CA GLU A 150 0.21 3.05 -4.49
C GLU A 150 0.39 3.82 -3.18
N GLU A 151 0.81 5.10 -3.28
CA GLU A 151 0.91 5.99 -2.13
C GLU A 151 -0.35 6.80 -1.88
N ALA A 152 -1.34 6.73 -2.76
CA ALA A 152 -2.49 7.62 -2.75
C ALA A 152 -3.59 7.13 -1.79
N CYS A 153 -4.19 8.10 -1.11
CA CYS A 153 -5.39 7.94 -0.30
C CYS A 153 -6.64 8.36 -1.09
N LEU A 154 -6.52 9.41 -1.90
CA LEU A 154 -7.59 9.94 -2.75
C LEU A 154 -7.20 9.87 -4.22
N PHE A 155 -8.17 9.53 -5.05
CA PHE A 155 -8.04 9.45 -6.49
C PHE A 155 -8.96 10.47 -7.15
N VAL A 156 -8.40 11.35 -7.97
CA VAL A 156 -9.13 12.42 -8.67
C VAL A 156 -9.07 12.15 -10.17
N PRO A 157 -10.17 11.68 -10.79
CA PRO A 157 -10.25 11.51 -12.24
C PRO A 157 -10.22 12.85 -12.92
N PHE A 158 -9.46 13.03 -14.02
CA PHE A 158 -9.45 14.27 -14.81
C PHE A 158 -10.71 14.34 -15.71
N LEU A 159 -11.87 14.39 -15.08
CA LEU A 159 -13.20 14.47 -15.70
C LEU A 159 -13.95 15.62 -15.05
N ASP A 160 -14.31 16.64 -15.84
CA ASP A 160 -15.01 17.81 -15.33
C ASP A 160 -16.49 17.49 -15.09
N THR A 161 -16.79 17.11 -13.84
CA THR A 161 -18.14 16.81 -13.38
C THR A 161 -18.80 17.97 -12.64
N LEU A 162 -18.25 19.18 -12.73
CA LEU A 162 -18.78 20.34 -12.01
C LEU A 162 -20.12 20.83 -12.55
N ASN A 163 -20.46 20.50 -13.80
CA ASN A 163 -21.71 20.87 -14.44
C ASN A 163 -22.40 19.65 -15.05
N GLU A 164 -23.50 19.22 -14.42
CA GLU A 164 -24.29 18.05 -14.84
C GLU A 164 -24.79 18.15 -16.29
N ASP A 165 -25.13 19.36 -16.75
CA ASP A 165 -25.65 19.58 -18.12
C ASP A 165 -24.63 19.26 -19.22
N ARG A 166 -23.35 19.12 -18.87
CA ARG A 166 -22.23 18.91 -19.80
C ARG A 166 -21.67 17.48 -19.77
N ILE A 167 -22.39 16.56 -19.12
CA ILE A 167 -21.96 15.20 -18.84
C ILE A 167 -22.94 14.21 -19.46
N ASP A 168 -22.44 13.24 -20.21
CA ASP A 168 -23.20 12.01 -20.49
C ASP A 168 -23.08 11.11 -19.26
N LEU A 169 -24.14 11.07 -18.43
CA LEU A 169 -24.14 10.29 -17.19
C LEU A 169 -23.87 8.80 -17.40
N ASN A 170 -24.40 8.21 -18.48
CA ASN A 170 -24.22 6.80 -18.77
C ASN A 170 -22.75 6.53 -19.13
N LEU A 171 -22.22 7.26 -20.12
CA LEU A 171 -20.85 7.09 -20.57
C LEU A 171 -19.84 7.42 -19.46
N THR A 172 -20.07 8.49 -18.69
CA THR A 172 -19.20 8.90 -17.58
C THR A 172 -19.18 7.84 -16.47
N SER A 173 -20.31 7.19 -16.18
CA SER A 173 -20.34 6.08 -15.23
C SER A 173 -19.49 4.89 -15.69
N VAL A 174 -19.47 4.59 -16.99
CA VAL A 174 -18.62 3.55 -17.57
C VAL A 174 -17.15 3.92 -17.42
N VAL A 175 -16.78 5.15 -17.75
CA VAL A 175 -15.41 5.66 -17.65
C VAL A 175 -14.90 5.54 -16.22
N LEU A 176 -15.65 6.05 -15.25
CA LEU A 176 -15.24 6.07 -13.84
C LEU A 176 -15.03 4.66 -13.28
N ASN A 177 -15.83 3.67 -13.71
CA ASN A 177 -15.68 2.28 -13.30
C ASN A 177 -14.48 1.55 -13.95
N GLN A 178 -13.91 2.09 -15.02
CA GLN A 178 -12.74 1.51 -15.71
C GLN A 178 -11.41 2.04 -15.19
N LEU A 179 -11.43 3.06 -14.33
CA LEU A 179 -10.22 3.64 -13.77
C LEU A 179 -9.54 2.62 -12.84
N PRO A 180 -8.21 2.43 -12.95
CA PRO A 180 -7.49 1.50 -12.10
C PRO A 180 -7.47 2.03 -10.66
N SER A 181 -7.88 1.19 -9.69
CA SER A 181 -7.81 1.44 -8.25
C SER A 181 -6.40 1.32 -7.70
#